data_AF-A0A1H9P6Q5-F1
#
_entry.id   AF-A0A1H9P6Q5-F1
#
_cell.length_a   1.000
_cell.length_b   1.000
_cell.length_c   1.000
_cell.angle_alpha   90.00
_cell.angle_beta   90.00
_cell.angle_gamma   90.00
#
_symmetry.space_group_name_H-M   'P 1'
#
loop_
_entity.id
_entity.type
_entity.pdbx_description
1 polymer ?
#
loop_
_entity_poly.entity_id
_entity_poly.type
_entity_poly.pdbx_seq_one_letter_code
_entity_poly.pdbx_strand_id
1 'polypeptide(L)' 'MNRKEKLWGLIIFVLVFLGYLLPYTILSNVTKWYGSFLLWTILAVLIILANYFLTKDWSEEE' A
#
# COMPACT_ATOMS: atom_id res chain seq x y z
N MET A 1 -10.17 17.57 4.35
CA MET A 1 -9.86 16.13 4.44
C MET A 1 -10.79 15.45 5.42
N ASN A 2 -11.76 14.72 4.89
CA ASN A 2 -12.74 13.95 5.65
C ASN A 2 -12.05 12.83 6.47
N ARG A 3 -12.72 12.34 7.52
CA ARG A 3 -12.17 11.30 8.41
C ARG A 3 -11.80 10.02 7.64
N LYS A 4 -12.59 9.68 6.61
CA LYS A 4 -12.31 8.57 5.68
C LYS A 4 -11.02 8.78 4.88
N GLU A 5 -10.82 9.98 4.32
CA GLU A 5 -9.63 10.30 3.52
C GLU A 5 -8.36 10.27 4.37
N LYS A 6 -8.43 10.75 5.62
CA LYS A 6 -7.33 10.62 6.58
C LYS A 6 -7.00 9.16 6.88
N LEU A 7 -8.02 8.31 7.04
CA LEU A 7 -7.84 6.89 7.28
C LEU A 7 -7.19 6.20 6.09
N TRP A 8 -7.71 6.42 4.87
CA TRP A 8 -7.16 5.84 3.64
C TRP A 8 -5.75 6.34 3.33
N GLY A 9 -5.48 7.64 3.53
CA GLY A 9 -4.14 8.19 3.42
C GLY A 9 -3.15 7.56 4.41
N LEU A 10 -3.59 7.32 5.66
CA LEU A 10 -2.77 6.61 6.65
C LEU A 10 -2.52 5.15 6.25
N ILE A 11 -3.52 4.45 5.71
CA ILE A 11 -3.37 3.07 5.22
C ILE A 11 -2.33 3.02 4.08
N ILE A 12 -2.42 3.93 3.10
CA ILE A 12 -1.46 4.02 2.01
C ILE A 12 -0.05 4.29 2.55
N PHE A 13 0.08 5.22 3.50
CA PHE A 13 1.36 5.51 4.15
C PHE A 13 1.98 4.27 4.81
N VAL A 14 1.18 3.50 5.56
CA VAL A 14 1.63 2.25 6.19
C VAL A 14 2.04 1.20 5.14
N LEU A 15 1.28 1.05 4.06
CA LEU A 15 1.61 0.10 2.97
C LEU A 15 2.95 0.45 2.29
N VAL A 16 3.18 1.74 2.01
CA VAL A 16 4.45 2.23 1.46
C VAL A 16 5.59 1.96 2.44
N PHE A 17 5.37 2.23 3.73
CA PHE A 17 6.37 1.96 4.76
C PHE A 17 6.71 0.47 4.86
N LEU A 18 5.72 -0.42 4.78
CA LEU A 18 5.93 -1.87 4.73
C LEU A 18 6.71 -2.33 3.50
N GLY A 19 6.54 -1.65 2.35
CA GLY A 19 7.32 -1.89 1.15
C GLY A 19 8.82 -1.65 1.34
N TYR A 20 9.20 -0.76 2.26
CA TYR A 20 10.57 -0.53 2.69
C TYR A 20 10.97 -1.35 3.91
N LEU A 21 10.05 -1.67 4.83
CA LEU A 21 10.44 -2.38 6.04
C LEU A 21 10.66 -3.88 5.75
N LEU A 22 9.70 -4.52 5.08
CA LEU A 22 9.65 -5.98 4.94
C LEU A 22 10.84 -6.58 4.16
N PRO A 23 11.28 -6.00 3.03
CA PRO A 23 12.43 -6.55 2.29
C PRO A 23 13.74 -6.45 3.08
N TYR A 24 13.89 -5.38 3.87
CA TYR A 24 15.15 -5.05 4.52
C TYR A 24 15.24 -5.52 5.98
N THR A 25 14.13 -6.00 6.56
CA THR A 25 14.09 -6.54 7.93
C THR A 25 13.75 -8.03 7.93
N ILE A 26 12.50 -8.38 7.60
CA ILE A 26 11.97 -9.75 7.72
C ILE A 26 12.48 -10.65 6.60
N LEU A 27 12.46 -10.16 5.37
CA LEU A 27 12.90 -10.92 4.19
C LEU A 27 14.39 -10.69 3.86
N SER A 28 15.15 -10.08 4.78
CA SER A 28 16.59 -9.80 4.61
C SER A 28 17.41 -11.06 4.31
N ASN A 29 17.00 -12.22 4.85
CA ASN A 29 17.64 -13.52 4.61
C ASN A 29 17.11 -14.26 3.39
N VAL A 30 16.09 -13.74 2.70
CA VAL A 30 15.58 -14.33 1.47
C VAL A 30 16.47 -13.84 0.33
N THR A 31 17.51 -14.60 0.04
CA THR A 31 18.51 -14.37 -1.04
C THR A 31 17.91 -14.35 -2.46
N LYS A 32 16.59 -14.47 -2.60
CA LYS A 32 15.89 -14.71 -3.87
C LYS A 32 14.97 -13.53 -4.21
N TRP A 33 15.31 -12.82 -5.29
CA TRP A 33 14.58 -11.65 -5.83
C TRP A 33 13.08 -11.89 -6.04
N TYR A 34 12.69 -13.15 -6.29
CA TYR A 34 11.31 -13.57 -6.51
C TYR A 34 10.41 -13.43 -5.25
N GLY A 35 10.98 -13.58 -4.05
CA GLY A 35 10.23 -13.38 -2.80
C GLY A 35 9.82 -11.92 -2.59
N SER A 36 10.76 -11.00 -2.86
CA SER A 36 10.48 -9.55 -2.83
C SER A 36 9.51 -9.13 -3.93
N PHE A 37 9.57 -9.76 -5.11
CA PHE A 37 8.66 -9.46 -6.21
C PHE A 37 7.19 -9.77 -5.89
N LEU A 38 6.90 -10.94 -5.29
CA LEU A 38 5.54 -11.29 -4.90
C LEU A 38 5.00 -10.33 -3.82
N LEU A 39 5.83 -9.98 -2.84
CA LEU A 39 5.47 -9.00 -1.82
C LEU A 39 5.16 -7.63 -2.42
N TRP A 40 6.03 -7.11 -3.28
CA TRP A 40 5.82 -5.81 -3.92
C TRP A 40 4.59 -5.81 -4.83
N THR A 41 4.30 -6.93 -5.50
CA THR A 41 3.09 -7.08 -6.31
C THR A 41 1.83 -7.00 -5.44
N ILE A 42 1.79 -7.70 -4.30
CA ILE A 42 0.66 -7.62 -3.36
C ILE A 42 0.51 -6.19 -2.81
N LEU A 43 1.60 -5.55 -2.38
CA LEU A 43 1.56 -4.18 -1.89
C LEU A 43 1.05 -3.20 -2.96
N ALA A 44 1.50 -3.35 -4.20
CA ALA A 44 1.05 -2.51 -5.31
C ALA A 44 -0.47 -2.66 -5.53
N VAL A 45 -0.99 -3.90 -5.56
CA VAL A 45 -2.43 -4.17 -5.68
C VAL A 45 -3.21 -3.52 -4.54
N LEU A 46 -2.74 -3.66 -3.29
CA LEU A 46 -3.37 -3.04 -2.13
C LEU A 46 -3.39 -1.50 -2.22
N ILE A 47 -2.31 -0.89 -2.68
CA ILE A 47 -2.22 0.57 -2.88
C ILE A 47 -3.19 1.03 -3.98
N ILE A 48 -3.32 0.29 -5.08
CA ILE A 48 -4.26 0.60 -6.16
C ILE A 48 -5.70 0.54 -5.63
N LEU A 49 -6.06 -0.52 -4.89
CA LEU A 49 -7.39 -0.66 -4.29
C LEU A 49 -7.67 0.47 -3.29
N ALA A 50 -6.71 0.78 -2.42
CA ALA A 50 -6.85 1.86 -1.45
C ALA A 50 -7.06 3.22 -2.13
N ASN A 51 -6.31 3.51 -3.20
CA ASN A 51 -6.53 4.72 -4.00
C ASN A 51 -7.90 4.71 -4.67
N TYR A 52 -8.32 3.60 -5.26
CA TYR A 52 -9.63 3.50 -5.89
C TYR A 52 -10.76 3.82 -4.89
N PHE A 53 -10.71 3.27 -3.68
CA PHE A 53 -11.70 3.58 -2.63
C PHE A 53 -11.61 5.01 -2.13
N LEU A 54 -10.40 5.59 -2.06
CA LEU A 54 -10.20 6.98 -1.68
C LEU A 54 -10.81 7.94 -2.72
N THR A 55 -10.58 7.68 -4.01
CA THR A 55 -10.99 8.56 -5.11
C THR A 55 -12.41 8.32 -5.59
N LYS A 56 -12.99 7.14 -5.33
CA LYS A 56 -14.38 6.83 -5.73
C LYS A 56 -15.37 7.83 -5.12
N ASP A 57 -15.21 8.14 -3.83
CA ASP A 57 -16.10 9.07 -3.11
C ASP A 57 -15.96 10.52 -3.62
N TRP A 58 -14.87 10.86 -4.34
CA TRP A 58 -14.69 12.20 -4.93
C TRP A 58 -15.57 12.45 -6.16
N SER A 59 -16.03 11.40 -6.84
CA SER A 59 -16.90 11.53 -8.01
C SER A 59 -18.37 11.74 -7.65
N GLU A 60 -18.78 11.46 -6.41
CA GLU A 60 -20.17 11.61 -5.94
C GLU A 60 -20.43 12.99 -5.31
N GLU A 61 -19.40 13.85 -5.19
CA GLU A 61 -19.51 15.22 -4.64
C GLU A 61 -19.77 16.31 -5.73
N GLU A 62 -19.96 15.92 -7.01
CA GLU A 62 -20.43 16.79 -8.12
C GLU A 62 -21.89 16.52 -8.49
#